data_AF-A0A9X3BG30-F1
#
_entry.id   AF-A0A9X3BG30-F1
#
_cell.length_a   1.000
_cell.length_b   1.000
_cell.length_c   1.000
_cell.angle_alpha   90.00
_cell.angle_beta   90.00
_cell.angle_gamma   90.00
#
_symmetry.space_group_name_H-M   'P 1'
#
loop_
_entity.id
_entity.type
_entity.pdbx_description
1 polymer ?
#
loop_
_entity_poly.entity_id
_entity_poly.type
_entity_poly.pdbx_seq_one_letter_code
_entity_poly.pdbx_strand_id
1 'polypeptide(L)'
;MSIIEKLSERIRQKGLGRTFGTLWKRYVFFHWELLWMERDLITPVPPHTLRPYDGLRKVDITPQNAEAFGKHFGDRVGTMAELAAEGHTGHMYLDADGHAVAFIWGSLRDYHDRHYYGCTFPVKPGEFFEFGGEMTRAYFGSSLSVDVQVALWQAMAAQGCHKVVDVCETHNIPALKLHIRMGYHEQGRVTHVYGLFGRWRFFRETRYDGSRLEPLRKPGRAGVTAAAQA
;
A
#
# COMPACT_ATOMS: atom_id res chain seq x y z
N MET A 1 -7.21 5.24 37.35
CA MET A 1 -8.18 5.28 36.24
C MET A 1 -8.44 3.87 35.75
N SER A 2 -9.65 3.39 35.99
CA SER A 2 -10.08 2.04 35.65
C SER A 2 -10.30 1.90 34.14
N ILE A 3 -10.04 0.70 33.59
CA ILE A 3 -10.36 0.33 32.19
C ILE A 3 -11.84 0.59 31.89
N ILE A 4 -12.70 0.49 32.91
CA ILE A 4 -14.14 0.70 32.85
C ILE A 4 -14.48 2.18 32.57
N GLU A 5 -13.74 3.12 33.14
CA GLU A 5 -13.95 4.57 32.95
C GLU A 5 -13.61 4.98 31.51
N LYS A 6 -12.49 4.46 30.97
CA LYS A 6 -12.08 4.67 29.56
C LYS A 6 -13.07 4.07 28.56
N LEU A 7 -13.67 2.93 28.91
CA LEU A 7 -14.68 2.28 28.06
C LEU A 7 -15.99 3.10 28.05
N SER A 8 -16.40 3.59 29.23
CA SER A 8 -17.57 4.45 29.40
C SER A 8 -17.45 5.78 28.65
N GLU A 9 -16.29 6.44 28.72
CA GLU A 9 -16.02 7.67 27.95
C GLU A 9 -16.06 7.43 26.44
N ARG A 10 -15.47 6.33 25.96
CA ARG A 10 -15.51 5.98 24.51
C ARG A 10 -16.92 5.67 24.04
N ILE A 11 -17.72 4.99 24.86
CA ILE A 11 -19.13 4.70 24.57
C ILE A 11 -19.94 6.00 24.48
N ARG A 12 -19.73 6.94 25.41
CA ARG A 12 -20.39 8.26 25.41
C ARG A 12 -19.99 9.13 24.21
N GLN A 13 -18.72 9.10 23.81
CA GLN A 13 -18.21 9.94 22.72
C GLN A 13 -18.48 9.38 21.32
N LYS A 14 -18.52 8.04 21.13
CA LYS A 14 -18.59 7.39 19.80
C LYS A 14 -19.87 6.60 19.55
N GLY A 15 -20.71 6.40 20.56
CA GLY A 15 -21.92 5.59 20.51
C GLY A 15 -21.65 4.09 20.69
N LEU A 16 -22.58 3.40 21.35
CA LEU A 16 -22.51 1.95 21.63
C LEU A 16 -22.39 1.11 20.36
N GLY A 17 -23.16 1.40 19.32
CA GLY A 17 -23.16 0.63 18.07
C GLY A 17 -21.80 0.66 17.35
N ARG A 18 -21.13 1.81 17.32
CA ARG A 18 -19.81 1.94 16.70
C ARG A 18 -18.71 1.25 17.50
N THR A 19 -18.84 1.28 18.84
CA THR A 19 -17.92 0.59 19.76
C THR A 19 -18.09 -0.93 19.66
N PHE A 20 -19.33 -1.42 19.66
CA PHE A 20 -19.64 -2.83 19.48
C PHE A 20 -19.21 -3.34 18.09
N GLY A 21 -19.48 -2.60 17.02
CA GLY A 21 -19.01 -2.94 15.67
C GLY A 21 -17.48 -3.01 15.56
N THR A 22 -16.76 -2.16 16.30
CA THR A 22 -15.29 -2.20 16.35
C THR A 22 -14.79 -3.44 17.11
N LEU A 23 -15.40 -3.77 18.26
CA LEU A 23 -15.08 -4.98 19.01
C LEU A 23 -15.42 -6.24 18.22
N TRP A 24 -16.58 -6.27 17.55
CA TRP A 24 -16.99 -7.39 16.70
C TRP A 24 -16.01 -7.60 15.55
N LYS A 25 -15.61 -6.52 14.85
CA LYS A 25 -14.59 -6.60 13.79
C LYS A 25 -13.24 -7.09 14.30
N ARG A 26 -12.86 -6.69 15.52
CA ARG A 26 -11.57 -7.05 16.09
C ARG A 26 -11.52 -8.48 16.66
N TYR A 27 -12.63 -8.97 17.22
CA TYR A 27 -12.62 -10.19 18.01
C TYR A 27 -13.55 -11.29 17.51
N VAL A 28 -14.47 -11.00 16.59
CA VAL A 28 -15.46 -11.98 16.13
C VAL A 28 -15.34 -12.22 14.64
N PHE A 29 -15.50 -11.20 13.80
CA PHE A 29 -15.42 -11.35 12.36
C PHE A 29 -14.93 -10.09 11.65
N PHE A 30 -13.89 -10.23 10.82
CA PHE A 30 -13.54 -9.21 9.83
C PHE A 30 -13.49 -9.80 8.43
N HIS A 31 -13.70 -8.92 7.44
CA HIS A 31 -13.57 -9.24 6.03
C HIS A 31 -12.84 -8.10 5.36
N TRP A 32 -11.73 -8.43 4.69
CA TRP A 32 -11.02 -7.54 3.79
C TRP A 32 -11.20 -8.01 2.36
N GLU A 33 -11.38 -7.06 1.46
CA GLU A 33 -11.33 -7.29 0.02
C GLU A 33 -10.06 -6.68 -0.51
N LEU A 34 -9.18 -7.53 -1.02
CA LEU A 34 -7.90 -7.15 -1.62
C LEU A 34 -8.09 -7.12 -3.12
N LEU A 35 -8.21 -5.91 -3.66
CA LEU A 35 -8.40 -5.67 -5.08
C LEU A 35 -7.06 -5.84 -5.80
N TRP A 36 -6.99 -6.79 -6.73
CA TRP A 36 -5.79 -6.99 -7.55
C TRP A 36 -5.69 -5.95 -8.65
N MET A 37 -4.52 -5.33 -8.75
CA MET A 37 -4.18 -4.34 -9.74
C MET A 37 -2.83 -4.65 -10.34
N GLU A 38 -2.60 -4.17 -11.56
CA GLU A 38 -1.32 -4.31 -12.23
C GLU A 38 -1.02 -3.08 -13.09
N ARG A 39 0.25 -2.98 -13.49
CA ARG A 39 0.75 -1.95 -14.38
C ARG A 39 2.04 -2.42 -15.07
N ASP A 40 2.23 -2.05 -16.33
CA ASP A 40 3.52 -2.24 -17.00
C ASP A 40 4.57 -1.22 -16.53
N LEU A 41 5.86 -1.59 -16.57
CA LEU A 41 6.94 -0.75 -16.07
C LEU A 41 7.47 0.26 -17.10
N ILE A 42 6.98 0.22 -18.34
CA ILE A 42 7.50 1.05 -19.45
C ILE A 42 6.66 2.32 -19.64
N THR A 43 5.37 2.27 -19.33
CA THR A 43 4.47 3.42 -19.48
C THR A 43 4.89 4.50 -18.48
N PRO A 44 5.09 5.75 -18.90
CA PRO A 44 5.38 6.84 -17.98
C PRO A 44 4.24 7.07 -16.99
N VAL A 45 4.58 7.51 -15.78
CA VAL A 45 3.57 7.97 -14.82
C VAL A 45 2.93 9.26 -15.35
N PRO A 46 1.59 9.40 -15.30
CA PRO A 46 0.92 10.64 -15.69
C PRO A 46 1.44 11.88 -14.94
N PRO A 47 1.47 13.06 -15.59
CA PRO A 47 1.90 14.30 -14.93
C PRO A 47 1.09 14.60 -13.66
N HIS A 48 1.77 15.14 -12.64
CA HIS A 48 1.17 15.43 -11.34
C HIS A 48 1.61 16.78 -10.77
N THR A 49 0.74 17.41 -9.98
CA THR A 49 1.02 18.67 -9.28
C THR A 49 1.30 18.44 -7.78
N LEU A 50 2.17 17.48 -7.47
CA LEU A 50 2.56 17.17 -6.10
C LEU A 50 3.63 18.15 -5.61
N ARG A 51 3.63 18.41 -4.30
CA ARG A 51 4.63 19.29 -3.67
C ARG A 51 6.02 18.65 -3.80
N PRO A 52 7.08 19.37 -4.18
CA PRO A 52 8.43 18.83 -4.13
C PRO A 52 8.83 18.47 -2.69
N TYR A 53 9.80 17.56 -2.55
CA TYR A 53 10.49 17.27 -1.30
C TYR A 53 11.99 17.38 -1.53
N ASP A 54 12.73 17.58 -0.45
CA ASP A 54 14.16 17.81 -0.45
C ASP A 54 14.83 17.11 0.75
N GLY A 55 16.16 17.05 0.73
CA GLY A 55 16.96 16.57 1.86
C GLY A 55 16.85 15.08 2.17
N LEU A 56 16.15 14.29 1.34
CA LEU A 56 16.03 12.85 1.54
C LEU A 56 17.07 12.07 0.75
N ARG A 57 17.59 11.00 1.36
CA ARG A 57 18.52 10.08 0.71
C ARG A 57 17.86 8.72 0.52
N LYS A 58 17.77 8.27 -0.74
CA LYS A 58 17.36 6.90 -1.06
C LYS A 58 18.49 5.92 -0.74
N VAL A 59 18.17 4.82 -0.09
CA VAL A 59 19.07 3.68 0.13
C VAL A 59 18.34 2.35 -0.03
N ASP A 60 19.06 1.32 -0.42
CA ASP A 60 18.53 -0.05 -0.44
C ASP A 60 18.39 -0.56 0.99
N ILE A 61 17.30 -1.27 1.27
CA ILE A 61 17.08 -1.85 2.58
C ILE A 61 17.91 -3.13 2.69
N THR A 62 18.65 -3.22 3.79
CA THR A 62 19.46 -4.39 4.15
C THR A 62 19.13 -4.79 5.58
N PRO A 63 19.42 -6.03 6.01
CA PRO A 63 19.21 -6.40 7.41
C PRO A 63 19.97 -5.49 8.39
N GLN A 64 21.12 -4.96 7.98
CA GLN A 64 22.00 -4.14 8.82
C GLN A 64 21.50 -2.71 9.02
N ASN A 65 20.74 -2.15 8.06
CA ASN A 65 20.25 -0.78 8.14
C ASN A 65 18.78 -0.67 8.58
N ALA A 66 18.15 -1.79 8.94
CA ALA A 66 16.77 -1.84 9.42
C ALA A 66 16.54 -1.05 10.72
N GLU A 67 17.59 -0.74 11.49
CA GLU A 67 17.47 0.11 12.68
C GLU A 67 17.01 1.55 12.35
N ALA A 68 17.23 2.02 11.12
CA ALA A 68 16.79 3.34 10.66
C ALA A 68 15.27 3.55 10.76
N PHE A 69 14.49 2.46 10.78
CA PHE A 69 13.04 2.48 10.96
C PHE A 69 12.60 2.83 12.39
N GLY A 70 13.49 2.78 13.38
CA GLY A 70 13.17 2.86 14.81
C GLY A 70 12.32 4.08 15.23
N LYS A 71 12.56 5.26 14.64
CA LYS A 71 11.89 6.51 15.02
C LYS A 71 10.43 6.57 14.57
N HIS A 72 10.15 6.15 13.33
CA HIS A 72 8.84 6.36 12.69
C HIS A 72 8.03 5.07 12.50
N PHE A 73 8.72 3.92 12.44
CA PHE A 73 8.16 2.60 12.16
C PHE A 73 8.72 1.55 13.14
N GLY A 74 8.93 1.95 14.39
CA GLY A 74 9.67 1.17 15.39
C GLY A 74 9.10 -0.22 15.66
N ASP A 75 7.79 -0.41 15.53
CA ASP A 75 7.11 -1.70 15.63
C ASP A 75 7.43 -2.67 14.49
N ARG A 76 8.10 -2.19 13.43
CA ARG A 76 8.37 -2.96 12.20
C ARG A 76 9.85 -3.22 11.94
N VAL A 77 10.77 -2.76 12.78
CA VAL A 77 12.23 -2.93 12.58
C VAL A 77 12.59 -4.39 12.30
N GLY A 78 12.08 -5.32 13.12
CA GLY A 78 12.32 -6.76 12.94
C GLY A 78 11.78 -7.28 11.61
N THR A 79 10.58 -6.87 11.23
CA THR A 79 9.96 -7.23 9.94
C THR A 79 10.76 -6.68 8.75
N MET A 80 11.27 -5.45 8.81
CA MET A 80 12.10 -4.89 7.73
C MET A 80 13.40 -5.68 7.56
N ALA A 81 14.03 -6.09 8.65
CA ALA A 81 15.22 -6.93 8.61
C ALA A 81 14.93 -8.33 8.04
N GLU A 82 13.80 -8.94 8.45
CA GLU A 82 13.35 -10.25 7.93
C GLU A 82 13.11 -10.18 6.41
N LEU A 83 12.35 -9.19 5.94
CA LEU A 83 12.06 -9.02 4.51
C LEU A 83 13.34 -8.84 3.67
N ALA A 84 14.31 -8.07 4.19
CA ALA A 84 15.60 -7.94 3.53
C ALA A 84 16.39 -9.26 3.50
N ALA A 85 16.43 -9.99 4.62
CA ALA A 85 17.13 -11.27 4.73
C ALA A 85 16.49 -12.36 3.86
N GLU A 86 15.17 -12.27 3.64
CA GLU A 86 14.42 -13.13 2.74
C GLU A 86 14.71 -12.86 1.26
N GLY A 87 15.42 -11.78 0.93
CA GLY A 87 15.85 -11.45 -0.43
C GLY A 87 14.86 -10.57 -1.22
N HIS A 88 13.94 -9.89 -0.53
CA HIS A 88 13.07 -8.91 -1.18
C HIS A 88 13.85 -7.64 -1.52
N THR A 89 13.49 -7.00 -2.64
CA THR A 89 14.08 -5.70 -3.02
C THR A 89 13.34 -4.62 -2.25
N GLY A 90 14.05 -3.88 -1.40
CA GLY A 90 13.48 -2.81 -0.61
C GLY A 90 14.23 -1.50 -0.83
N HIS A 91 13.49 -0.40 -0.91
CA HIS A 91 14.06 0.95 -0.85
C HIS A 91 13.51 1.68 0.37
N MET A 92 14.36 2.44 1.06
CA MET A 92 13.93 3.41 2.05
C MET A 92 14.53 4.79 1.78
N TYR A 93 13.86 5.80 2.29
CA TYR A 93 14.26 7.19 2.19
C TYR A 93 14.54 7.72 3.59
N LEU A 94 15.76 8.20 3.79
CA LEU A 94 16.25 8.67 5.07
C LEU A 94 16.23 10.20 5.14
N ASP A 95 15.82 10.74 6.28
CA ASP A 95 16.00 12.16 6.61
C ASP A 95 17.48 12.49 6.94
N ALA A 96 17.74 13.76 7.25
CA ALA A 96 19.09 14.24 7.57
C ALA A 96 19.70 13.57 8.82
N ASP A 97 18.85 13.11 9.74
CA ASP A 97 19.24 12.41 10.97
C ASP A 97 19.42 10.90 10.74
N GLY A 98 19.17 10.41 9.52
CA GLY A 98 19.31 8.99 9.16
C GLY A 98 18.09 8.13 9.49
N HIS A 99 16.93 8.73 9.76
CA HIS A 99 15.71 7.99 10.05
C HIS A 99 14.87 7.75 8.80
N ALA A 100 14.34 6.53 8.67
CA ALA A 100 13.47 6.18 7.56
C ALA A 100 12.15 6.95 7.66
N VAL A 101 11.83 7.72 6.61
CA VAL A 101 10.58 8.49 6.49
C VAL A 101 9.65 7.95 5.40
N ALA A 102 10.15 7.10 4.52
CA ALA A 102 9.37 6.34 3.55
C ALA A 102 10.07 5.05 3.15
N PHE A 103 9.33 4.05 2.72
CA PHE A 103 9.87 2.79 2.22
C PHE A 103 8.87 2.08 1.31
N ILE A 104 9.38 1.12 0.54
CA ILE A 104 8.60 0.23 -0.33
C ILE A 104 9.36 -1.07 -0.61
N TRP A 105 8.63 -2.13 -0.90
CA TRP A 105 9.17 -3.46 -1.19
C TRP A 105 8.64 -4.05 -2.50
N GLY A 106 9.47 -4.89 -3.12
CA GLY A 106 9.14 -5.71 -4.27
C GLY A 106 9.64 -7.15 -4.11
N SER A 107 8.84 -8.12 -4.54
CA SER A 107 9.18 -9.55 -4.55
C SER A 107 9.14 -10.14 -5.96
N LEU A 108 10.21 -10.81 -6.38
CA LEU A 108 10.28 -11.60 -7.62
C LEU A 108 9.64 -13.00 -7.50
N ARG A 109 9.28 -13.39 -6.28
CA ARG A 109 8.71 -14.70 -5.97
C ARG A 109 7.36 -14.53 -5.28
N ASP A 110 6.60 -15.61 -5.23
CA ASP A 110 5.38 -15.69 -4.42
C ASP A 110 5.62 -15.09 -3.04
N TYR A 111 4.84 -14.06 -2.71
CA TYR A 111 4.99 -13.32 -1.47
C TYR A 111 3.94 -13.80 -0.47
N HIS A 112 4.39 -14.39 0.63
CA HIS A 112 3.52 -14.76 1.73
C HIS A 112 3.53 -13.67 2.80
N ASP A 113 2.44 -12.91 2.89
CA ASP A 113 2.33 -11.83 3.86
C ASP A 113 1.98 -12.39 5.25
N ARG A 114 3.01 -12.75 6.02
CA ARG A 114 2.86 -13.24 7.40
C ARG A 114 2.34 -12.18 8.35
N HIS A 115 2.64 -10.92 8.10
CA HIS A 115 2.52 -9.85 9.09
C HIS A 115 1.16 -9.15 9.04
N TYR A 116 0.50 -9.14 7.88
CA TYR A 116 -0.74 -8.38 7.71
C TYR A 116 -1.91 -9.26 7.23
N TYR A 117 -1.90 -9.72 5.98
CA TYR A 117 -3.03 -10.45 5.39
C TYR A 117 -3.06 -11.95 5.72
N GLY A 118 -1.91 -12.58 5.89
CA GLY A 118 -1.78 -14.02 6.16
C GLY A 118 -1.97 -14.92 4.93
N CYS A 119 -2.01 -14.35 3.72
CA CYS A 119 -2.16 -15.10 2.47
C CYS A 119 -0.92 -14.96 1.57
N THR A 120 -0.87 -15.84 0.57
CA THR A 120 0.19 -15.83 -0.46
C THR A 120 -0.31 -15.17 -1.73
N PHE A 121 0.51 -14.28 -2.26
CA PHE A 121 0.31 -13.58 -3.52
C PHE A 121 1.22 -14.20 -4.58
N PRO A 122 0.68 -14.93 -5.57
CA PRO A 122 1.50 -15.57 -6.58
C PRO A 122 2.10 -14.54 -7.55
N VAL A 123 3.36 -14.77 -7.95
CA VAL A 123 4.11 -13.92 -8.88
C VAL A 123 4.47 -14.73 -10.13
N LYS A 124 4.06 -14.26 -11.30
CA LYS A 124 4.40 -14.94 -12.56
C LYS A 124 5.75 -14.50 -13.11
N PRO A 125 6.36 -15.27 -14.02
CA PRO A 125 7.60 -14.86 -14.68
C PRO A 125 7.50 -13.47 -15.32
N GLY A 126 8.47 -12.61 -15.02
CA GLY A 126 8.53 -11.23 -15.51
C GLY A 126 7.61 -10.24 -14.78
N GLU A 127 6.86 -10.70 -13.78
CA GLU A 127 6.14 -9.86 -12.82
C GLU A 127 6.97 -9.66 -11.56
N PHE A 128 6.64 -8.64 -10.77
CA PHE A 128 6.96 -8.62 -9.34
C PHE A 128 5.74 -8.20 -8.54
N PHE A 129 5.69 -8.64 -7.28
CA PHE A 129 4.69 -8.20 -6.33
C PHE A 129 5.20 -7.00 -5.54
N GLU A 130 4.52 -5.86 -5.65
CA GLU A 130 4.77 -4.67 -4.84
C GLU A 130 4.04 -4.77 -3.52
N PHE A 131 4.68 -4.40 -2.42
CA PHE A 131 4.05 -4.41 -1.10
C PHE A 131 4.73 -3.45 -0.12
N GLY A 132 4.04 -3.21 1.00
CA GLY A 132 4.62 -2.50 2.14
C GLY A 132 4.98 -1.03 1.86
N GLY A 133 4.42 -0.39 0.84
CA GLY A 133 4.66 1.03 0.57
C GLY A 133 4.07 1.93 1.66
N GLU A 134 4.91 2.64 2.41
CA GLU A 134 4.46 3.57 3.45
C GLU A 134 5.39 4.79 3.57
N MET A 135 4.83 5.92 4.01
CA MET A 135 5.59 7.14 4.30
C MET A 135 5.01 7.87 5.50
N THR A 136 5.83 8.67 6.17
CA THR A 136 5.37 9.50 7.28
C THR A 136 4.47 10.64 6.77
N ARG A 137 3.56 11.09 7.64
CA ARG A 137 2.55 12.10 7.32
C ARG A 137 3.13 13.41 6.77
N ALA A 138 4.36 13.76 7.14
CA ALA A 138 5.06 14.96 6.67
C ALA A 138 5.23 15.01 5.14
N TYR A 139 5.27 13.84 4.49
CA TYR A 139 5.47 13.70 3.05
C TYR A 139 4.19 13.40 2.26
N PHE A 140 3.03 13.34 2.94
CA PHE A 140 1.77 13.18 2.24
C PHE A 140 1.51 14.34 1.28
N GLY A 141 1.10 14.02 0.05
CA GLY A 141 0.89 15.00 -1.02
C GLY A 141 2.17 15.54 -1.66
N SER A 142 3.34 14.98 -1.34
CA SER A 142 4.59 15.29 -2.02
C SER A 142 4.89 14.32 -3.18
N SER A 143 5.80 14.72 -4.08
CA SER A 143 6.28 13.86 -5.17
C SER A 143 6.97 12.59 -4.67
N LEU A 144 7.36 12.52 -3.39
CA LEU A 144 7.93 11.31 -2.79
C LEU A 144 7.00 10.10 -2.97
N SER A 145 5.68 10.31 -2.93
CA SER A 145 4.70 9.24 -3.15
C SER A 145 4.73 8.61 -4.53
N VAL A 146 5.30 9.30 -5.52
CA VAL A 146 5.51 8.81 -6.89
C VAL A 146 6.94 8.31 -7.05
N ASP A 147 7.92 9.06 -6.53
CA ASP A 147 9.34 8.73 -6.71
C ASP A 147 9.74 7.41 -6.04
N VAL A 148 9.18 7.11 -4.87
CA VAL A 148 9.39 5.82 -4.18
C VAL A 148 8.96 4.65 -5.07
N GLN A 149 7.79 4.80 -5.71
CA GLN A 149 7.22 3.80 -6.61
C GLN A 149 8.11 3.62 -7.85
N VAL A 150 8.35 4.71 -8.58
CA VAL A 150 9.15 4.69 -9.82
C VAL A 150 10.55 4.16 -9.58
N ALA A 151 11.19 4.52 -8.47
CA ALA A 151 12.51 4.01 -8.13
C ALA A 151 12.51 2.49 -7.90
N LEU A 152 11.50 1.95 -7.23
CA LEU A 152 11.35 0.49 -7.09
C LEU A 152 11.14 -0.16 -8.46
N TRP A 153 10.24 0.38 -9.28
CA TRP A 153 9.94 -0.16 -10.60
C TRP A 153 11.18 -0.23 -11.50
N GLN A 154 12.02 0.81 -11.46
CA GLN A 154 13.29 0.82 -12.17
C GLN A 154 14.24 -0.28 -11.68
N ALA A 155 14.34 -0.49 -10.36
CA ALA A 155 15.16 -1.56 -9.80
C ALA A 155 14.63 -2.96 -10.17
N MET A 156 13.31 -3.14 -10.22
CA MET A 156 12.70 -4.42 -10.63
C MET A 156 12.82 -4.64 -12.14
N ALA A 157 12.71 -3.59 -12.95
CA ALA A 157 12.95 -3.65 -14.38
C ALA A 157 14.40 -4.04 -14.70
N ALA A 158 15.37 -3.51 -13.94
CA ALA A 158 16.78 -3.92 -14.04
C ALA A 158 17.00 -5.40 -13.70
N GLN A 159 16.09 -6.01 -12.93
CA GLN A 159 16.08 -7.44 -12.61
C GLN A 159 15.28 -8.28 -13.62
N GLY A 160 14.81 -7.68 -14.73
CA GLY A 160 14.10 -8.38 -15.81
C GLY A 160 12.58 -8.36 -15.70
N CYS A 161 11.99 -7.65 -14.75
CA CYS A 161 10.54 -7.46 -14.69
C CYS A 161 10.06 -6.49 -15.78
N HIS A 162 8.84 -6.71 -16.26
CA HIS A 162 8.15 -5.80 -17.17
C HIS A 162 6.77 -5.38 -16.64
N LYS A 163 6.32 -5.97 -15.53
CA LYS A 163 5.03 -5.69 -14.92
C LYS A 163 5.10 -5.71 -13.39
N VAL A 164 4.40 -4.77 -12.76
CA VAL A 164 4.12 -4.76 -11.32
C VAL A 164 2.70 -5.29 -11.09
N VAL A 165 2.56 -6.08 -10.03
CA VAL A 165 1.27 -6.54 -9.50
C VAL A 165 1.19 -6.12 -8.03
N ASP A 166 0.05 -5.58 -7.63
CA ASP A 166 -0.22 -5.20 -6.23
C ASP A 166 -1.67 -5.58 -5.87
N VAL A 167 -1.93 -5.69 -4.57
CA VAL A 167 -3.28 -5.72 -4.01
C VAL A 167 -3.50 -4.53 -3.11
N CYS A 168 -4.63 -3.85 -3.29
CA CYS A 168 -5.05 -2.80 -2.37
C CYS A 168 -6.34 -3.18 -1.67
N GLU A 169 -6.36 -3.02 -0.34
CA GLU A 169 -7.58 -3.20 0.44
C GLU A 169 -8.61 -2.14 0.05
N THR A 170 -9.86 -2.55 -0.20
CA THR A 170 -10.89 -1.70 -0.83
C THR A 170 -11.33 -0.50 0.01
N HIS A 171 -11.11 -0.51 1.32
CA HIS A 171 -11.39 0.63 2.21
C HIS A 171 -10.19 1.58 2.32
N ASN A 172 -9.00 1.22 1.81
CA ASN A 172 -7.84 2.10 1.73
C ASN A 172 -7.94 3.06 0.53
N ILE A 173 -8.93 3.96 0.59
CA ILE A 173 -9.21 4.94 -0.47
C ILE A 173 -7.98 5.78 -0.86
N PRO A 174 -7.10 6.23 0.07
CA PRO A 174 -5.88 6.94 -0.30
C PRO A 174 -4.95 6.11 -1.20
N ALA A 175 -4.73 4.84 -0.86
CA ALA A 175 -3.89 3.94 -1.67
C ALA A 175 -4.53 3.65 -3.03
N LEU A 176 -5.85 3.38 -3.10
CA LEU A 176 -6.54 3.20 -4.38
C LEU A 176 -6.41 4.44 -5.28
N LYS A 177 -6.55 5.65 -4.73
CA LYS A 177 -6.35 6.90 -5.48
C LYS A 177 -4.89 7.12 -5.90
N LEU A 178 -3.92 6.62 -5.14
CA LEU A 178 -2.53 6.61 -5.59
C LEU A 178 -2.37 5.69 -6.79
N HIS A 179 -2.80 4.43 -6.69
CA HIS A 179 -2.74 3.45 -7.79
C HIS A 179 -3.38 3.95 -9.08
N ILE A 180 -4.58 4.55 -9.01
CA ILE A 180 -5.23 5.18 -10.17
C ILE A 180 -4.34 6.26 -10.80
N ARG A 181 -3.75 7.15 -9.98
CA ARG A 181 -2.86 8.21 -10.48
C ARG A 181 -1.55 7.68 -11.06
N MET A 182 -1.07 6.57 -10.50
CA MET A 182 0.12 5.85 -10.97
C MET A 182 -0.14 5.06 -12.24
N GLY A 183 -1.39 4.97 -12.72
CA GLY A 183 -1.76 4.29 -13.95
C GLY A 183 -1.90 2.77 -13.80
N TYR A 184 -2.25 2.30 -12.61
CA TYR A 184 -2.67 0.91 -12.42
C TYR A 184 -4.08 0.68 -12.99
N HIS A 185 -4.31 -0.54 -13.47
CA HIS A 185 -5.61 -1.04 -13.84
C HIS A 185 -5.97 -2.30 -13.06
N GLU A 186 -7.27 -2.57 -12.96
CA GLU A 186 -7.81 -3.71 -12.24
C GLU A 186 -7.60 -5.02 -13.01
N GLN A 187 -7.31 -6.11 -12.30
CA GLN A 187 -7.23 -7.46 -12.90
C GLN A 187 -8.59 -8.19 -12.97
N GLY A 188 -9.69 -7.54 -12.54
CA GLY A 188 -11.01 -8.17 -12.49
C GLY A 188 -11.14 -9.29 -11.44
N ARG A 189 -10.26 -9.29 -10.42
CA ARG A 189 -10.27 -10.27 -9.33
C ARG A 189 -10.01 -9.66 -7.96
N VAL A 190 -10.56 -10.30 -6.93
CA VAL A 190 -10.45 -9.88 -5.54
C VAL A 190 -10.08 -11.08 -4.68
N THR A 191 -9.07 -10.93 -3.82
CA THR A 191 -8.81 -11.87 -2.72
C THR A 191 -9.57 -11.42 -1.49
N HIS A 192 -10.48 -12.26 -1.02
CA HIS A 192 -11.21 -12.07 0.22
C HIS A 192 -10.41 -12.69 1.36
N VAL A 193 -10.14 -11.90 2.40
CA VAL A 193 -9.56 -12.37 3.66
C VAL A 193 -10.63 -12.28 4.73
N TYR A 194 -11.07 -13.44 5.22
CA TYR A 194 -12.02 -13.55 6.32
C TYR A 194 -11.28 -13.92 7.59
N GLY A 195 -11.42 -13.12 8.64
CA GLY A 195 -10.95 -13.46 9.97
C GLY A 195 -12.11 -13.82 10.88
N LEU A 196 -11.99 -14.93 11.62
CA LEU A 196 -12.98 -15.38 12.59
C LEU A 196 -12.31 -15.61 13.95
N PHE A 197 -12.95 -15.09 15.00
CA PHE A 197 -12.49 -15.16 16.41
C PHE A 197 -11.02 -14.74 16.64
N GLY A 198 -10.48 -13.88 15.77
CA GLY A 198 -9.09 -13.42 15.81
C GLY A 198 -8.02 -14.50 15.60
N ARG A 199 -8.42 -15.76 15.30
CA ARG A 199 -7.50 -16.91 15.17
C ARG A 199 -7.58 -17.56 13.81
N TRP A 200 -8.77 -17.66 13.23
CA TRP A 200 -8.97 -18.39 11.99
C TRP A 200 -8.99 -17.41 10.83
N ARG A 201 -8.24 -17.73 9.78
CA ARG A 201 -8.24 -16.97 8.53
C ARG A 201 -8.67 -17.88 7.39
N PHE A 202 -9.61 -17.42 6.59
CA PHE A 202 -10.07 -18.09 5.38
C PHE A 202 -9.87 -17.16 4.19
N PHE A 203 -9.47 -17.76 3.07
CA PHE A 203 -9.14 -17.03 1.86
C PHE A 203 -10.01 -17.52 0.71
N ARG A 204 -10.52 -16.60 -0.08
CA ARG A 204 -11.30 -16.91 -1.28
C ARG A 204 -10.98 -15.91 -2.36
N GLU A 205 -10.75 -16.36 -3.58
CA GLU A 205 -10.71 -15.46 -4.73
C GLU A 205 -12.09 -15.40 -5.40
N THR A 206 -12.49 -14.20 -5.83
CA THR A 206 -13.64 -14.01 -6.72
C THR A 206 -13.23 -13.16 -7.92
N ARG A 207 -14.01 -13.27 -9.00
CA ARG A 207 -13.88 -12.44 -10.20
C ARG A 207 -15.09 -11.56 -10.38
N TYR A 208 -14.91 -10.44 -11.07
CA TYR A 208 -15.97 -9.50 -11.39
C TYR A 208 -15.73 -8.85 -12.75
N ASP A 209 -16.81 -8.37 -13.35
CA ASP A 209 -16.79 -7.57 -14.57
C ASP A 209 -16.98 -6.08 -14.22
N GLY A 210 -16.48 -5.20 -15.10
CA GLY A 210 -16.53 -3.75 -14.90
C GLY A 210 -15.38 -3.23 -14.03
N SER A 211 -15.59 -2.07 -13.40
CA SER A 211 -14.55 -1.32 -12.67
C SER A 211 -15.03 -0.98 -11.27
N ARG A 212 -14.33 -1.49 -10.24
CA ARG A 212 -14.56 -1.09 -8.83
C ARG A 212 -13.85 0.23 -8.51
N LEU A 213 -12.91 0.66 -9.34
CA LEU A 213 -12.21 1.94 -9.19
C LEU A 213 -12.96 3.12 -9.80
N GLU A 214 -13.97 2.89 -10.64
CA GLU A 214 -14.72 3.94 -11.34
C GLU A 214 -15.26 5.03 -10.40
N PRO A 215 -15.88 4.71 -9.24
CA PRO A 215 -16.39 5.73 -8.32
C PRO A 215 -15.29 6.61 -7.70
N LEU A 216 -14.02 6.18 -7.75
CA LEU A 216 -12.88 6.90 -7.20
C LEU A 216 -12.16 7.76 -8.25
N ARG A 217 -12.43 7.54 -9.54
CA ARG A 217 -11.89 8.35 -10.62
C ARG A 217 -12.51 9.74 -10.55
N LYS A 218 -11.68 10.77 -10.75
CA LYS A 218 -12.22 12.13 -10.90
C LYS A 218 -13.05 12.15 -12.19
N PRO A 219 -14.26 12.73 -12.19
CA PRO A 219 -14.97 12.97 -13.43
C PRO A 219 -14.04 13.74 -14.37
N GLY A 220 -13.93 13.27 -15.62
CA GLY A 220 -13.10 13.95 -16.62
C GLY A 220 -13.46 15.42 -16.65
N ARG A 221 -12.47 16.31 -16.58
CA ARG A 221 -12.71 17.71 -16.92
C ARG A 221 -13.27 17.72 -18.33
N ALA A 222 -14.46 18.30 -18.52
CA ALA A 222 -14.99 18.54 -19.86
C ALA A 222 -13.86 19.19 -20.68
N GLY A 223 -13.49 18.54 -21.78
CA GLY A 223 -12.47 19.06 -22.66
C GLY A 223 -12.86 20.49 -23.02
N VAL A 224 -11.97 21.44 -22.74
CA VAL A 224 -12.13 22.79 -23.27
C VAL A 224 -12.08 22.62 -24.78
N THR A 225 -13.24 22.64 -25.43
CA THR A 225 -13.33 22.76 -26.88
C THR A 225 -12.61 24.05 -27.22
N ALA A 226 -11.41 23.94 -27.80
CA ALA A 226 -10.74 25.09 -28.35
C ALA A 226 -11.70 25.69 -29.37
N ALA A 227 -12.23 26.88 -29.07
CA ALA A 227 -13.00 27.63 -30.03
C ALA A 227 -12.11 27.80 -31.27
N ALA A 228 -12.58 27.27 -32.40
CA ALA A 228 -11.93 27.48 -33.69
C ALA A 228 -11.82 28.99 -33.91
N GLN A 229 -10.58 29.49 -33.98
CA GLN A 229 -10.31 30.82 -34.48
C GLN A 229 -10.53 30.76 -36.00
N ALA A 230 -11.60 31.43 -36.44
CA ALA A 230 -11.84 31.78 -37.83
C ALA A 230 -11.44 33.24 -38.05
#